data_AF-A0A7C7RJR0-F1
#
_entry.id   AF-A0A7C7RJR0-F1
#
_cell.length_a   1.000
_cell.length_b   1.000
_cell.length_c   1.000
_cell.angle_alpha   90.00
_cell.angle_beta   90.00
_cell.angle_gamma   90.00
#
_symmetry.space_group_name_H-M   'P 1'
#
loop_
_entity.id
_entity.type
_entity.pdbx_description
1 polymer ?
#
loop_
_entity_poly.entity_id
_entity_poly.type
_entity_poly.pdbx_seq_one_letter_code
_entity_poly.pdbx_strand_id
1 'polypeptide(L)'
;MCLNSIVFIIATIGDIPADIDNLLHDPKVQEMLLMIERKESVNIGYYNPFKRLREIGLISEDALSFPLILKEDYERIASEIGLMVNEVSELVSHGLSGLAEGSKEILSVAALGELDTALDDFLLGRVNAMKLDSGEAIFCGFEGAIPMAYRSWCDEKEEGFVCTIEVGEPRSVVCTSIDANSPIYAGSKQMADLAEGVIEWCLPEANVWADDLDLTGLRRDMFLYGSTKLIYNKSMVLLKERGEILWDVTLRYMIKGL
;
A
#
# COMPACT_ATOMS: atom_id res chain seq x y z
N MET A 1 -17.46 -0.82 -21.25
CA MET A 1 -17.66 -1.43 -19.91
C MET A 1 -16.33 -1.31 -19.21
N CYS A 2 -16.25 -0.50 -18.15
CA CYS A 2 -15.07 -0.56 -17.28
C CYS A 2 -15.13 -1.91 -16.59
N LEU A 3 -14.14 -2.77 -16.84
CA LEU A 3 -13.95 -3.95 -15.99
C LEU A 3 -13.80 -3.44 -14.56
N ASN A 4 -14.59 -3.98 -13.63
CA ASN A 4 -14.39 -3.78 -12.21
C ASN A 4 -12.98 -4.31 -11.88
N SER A 5 -11.99 -3.42 -11.81
CA SER A 5 -10.63 -3.81 -11.50
C SER A 5 -10.48 -3.93 -10.00
N ILE A 6 -9.90 -5.04 -9.56
CA ILE A 6 -9.42 -5.19 -8.19
C ILE A 6 -8.16 -4.33 -8.06
N VAL A 7 -8.13 -3.46 -7.05
CA VAL A 7 -6.90 -2.77 -6.63
C VAL A 7 -6.27 -3.59 -5.52
N PHE A 8 -5.00 -3.97 -5.71
CA PHE A 8 -4.25 -4.69 -4.70
C PHE A 8 -3.33 -3.74 -3.94
N ILE A 9 -3.40 -3.82 -2.62
CA ILE A 9 -2.33 -3.37 -1.74
C ILE A 9 -1.46 -4.60 -1.45
N ILE A 10 -0.17 -4.50 -1.79
CA ILE A 10 0.78 -5.60 -1.68
C ILE A 10 2.00 -5.13 -0.90
N ALA A 11 2.42 -5.95 0.07
CA ALA A 11 3.72 -5.84 0.72
C ALA A 11 4.45 -7.15 0.58
N THR A 12 5.74 -7.12 0.25
CA THR A 12 6.56 -8.32 0.06
C THR A 12 7.84 -8.21 0.89
N ILE A 13 8.15 -9.26 1.63
CA ILE A 13 9.34 -9.39 2.48
C ILE A 13 10.11 -10.62 2.02
N GLY A 14 11.38 -10.44 1.62
CA GLY A 14 12.20 -11.52 1.07
C GLY A 14 12.09 -11.64 -0.45
N ASP A 15 12.57 -12.76 -1.00
CA ASP A 15 12.73 -12.96 -2.44
C ASP A 15 11.47 -13.58 -3.05
N ILE A 16 10.45 -12.75 -3.26
CA ILE A 16 9.16 -13.19 -3.80
C ILE A 16 9.22 -13.17 -5.34
N PRO A 17 8.59 -14.15 -6.04
CA PRO A 17 8.56 -14.17 -7.50
C PRO A 17 8.08 -12.83 -8.08
N ALA A 18 8.95 -12.18 -8.87
CA ALA A 18 8.75 -10.84 -9.43
C ALA A 18 7.52 -10.70 -10.35
N ASP A 19 6.80 -11.78 -10.64
CA ASP A 19 5.66 -11.79 -11.54
C ASP A 19 4.31 -11.80 -10.83
N ILE A 20 4.26 -11.88 -9.50
CA ILE A 20 2.99 -11.90 -8.75
C ILE A 20 2.15 -10.64 -9.02
N ASP A 21 2.78 -9.48 -9.10
CA ASP A 21 2.07 -8.24 -9.42
C ASP A 21 1.44 -8.29 -10.82
N ASN A 22 2.21 -8.72 -11.83
CA ASN A 22 1.69 -8.92 -13.19
C ASN A 22 0.56 -9.95 -13.25
N LEU A 23 0.67 -11.00 -12.44
CA LEU A 23 -0.31 -12.08 -12.34
C LEU A 23 -1.65 -11.58 -11.78
N LEU A 24 -1.60 -10.79 -10.71
CA LEU A 24 -2.79 -10.21 -10.07
C LEU A 24 -3.47 -9.12 -10.92
N HIS A 25 -2.72 -8.50 -11.83
CA HIS A 25 -3.25 -7.53 -12.79
C HIS A 25 -3.73 -8.14 -14.12
N ASP A 26 -3.61 -9.47 -14.32
CA ASP A 26 -4.22 -10.15 -15.47
C ASP A 26 -5.76 -10.06 -15.40
N PRO A 27 -6.46 -9.56 -16.43
CA PRO A 27 -7.91 -9.39 -16.39
C PRO A 27 -8.71 -10.67 -16.13
N LYS A 28 -8.23 -11.82 -16.64
CA LYS A 28 -8.89 -13.13 -16.41
C LYS A 28 -8.63 -13.62 -14.99
N VAL A 29 -7.47 -13.30 -14.43
CA VAL A 29 -7.21 -13.56 -13.01
C VAL A 29 -8.15 -12.72 -12.16
N GLN A 30 -8.28 -11.42 -12.41
CA GLN A 30 -9.18 -10.56 -11.62
C GLN A 30 -10.64 -11.02 -11.68
N GLU A 31 -11.15 -11.34 -12.87
CA GLU A 31 -12.51 -11.89 -13.05
C GLU A 31 -12.71 -13.16 -12.22
N MET A 32 -11.73 -14.07 -12.25
CA MET A 32 -11.79 -15.32 -11.51
C MET A 32 -11.70 -15.12 -9.99
N LEU A 33 -10.86 -14.21 -9.50
CA LEU A 33 -10.79 -13.89 -8.07
C LEU A 33 -12.14 -13.36 -7.56
N LEU A 34 -12.82 -12.51 -8.34
CA LEU A 34 -14.16 -12.04 -8.02
C LEU A 34 -15.17 -13.20 -7.98
N MET A 35 -15.11 -14.13 -8.94
CA MET A 35 -15.99 -15.30 -8.94
C MET A 35 -15.78 -16.20 -7.72
N ILE A 36 -14.52 -16.45 -7.32
CA ILE A 36 -14.21 -17.24 -6.12
C ILE A 36 -14.79 -16.55 -4.87
N GLU A 37 -14.53 -15.25 -4.70
CA GLU A 37 -14.99 -14.54 -3.51
C GLU A 37 -16.53 -14.45 -3.45
N ARG A 38 -17.20 -14.32 -4.61
CA ARG A 38 -18.67 -14.39 -4.74
C ARG A 38 -19.23 -15.81 -4.63
N LYS A 39 -18.40 -16.84 -4.47
CA LYS A 39 -18.77 -18.26 -4.42
C LYS A 39 -19.53 -18.71 -5.67
N GLU A 40 -19.20 -18.13 -6.81
CA GLU A 40 -19.72 -18.52 -8.12
C GLU A 40 -18.99 -19.75 -8.65
N SER A 41 -19.64 -20.53 -9.51
CA SER A 41 -19.02 -21.72 -10.10
C SER A 41 -17.90 -21.32 -11.06
N VAL A 42 -16.66 -21.61 -10.69
CA VAL A 42 -15.50 -21.33 -11.54
C VAL A 42 -15.14 -22.56 -12.38
N ASN A 43 -15.27 -22.47 -13.71
CA ASN A 43 -14.76 -23.52 -14.59
C ASN A 43 -13.27 -23.28 -14.85
N ILE A 44 -12.47 -23.75 -13.91
CA ILE A 44 -11.03 -23.61 -13.94
C ILE A 44 -10.48 -24.66 -14.90
N GLY A 45 -10.41 -24.33 -16.19
CA GLY A 45 -9.62 -25.11 -17.14
C GLY A 45 -8.13 -25.09 -16.80
N TYR A 46 -7.29 -25.62 -17.70
CA TYR A 46 -5.82 -25.51 -17.60
C TYR A 46 -5.31 -24.08 -17.89
N TYR A 47 -5.78 -23.08 -17.14
CA TYR A 47 -5.26 -21.72 -17.24
C TYR A 47 -3.97 -21.63 -16.43
N ASN A 48 -2.84 -21.45 -17.12
CA ASN A 48 -1.51 -21.45 -16.50
C ASN A 48 -1.36 -20.42 -15.35
N PRO A 49 -1.83 -19.16 -15.49
CA PRO A 49 -1.82 -18.19 -14.39
C PRO A 49 -2.53 -18.68 -13.12
N PHE A 50 -3.65 -19.39 -13.29
CA PHE A 50 -4.41 -19.91 -12.16
C PHE A 50 -3.64 -21.03 -11.43
N LYS A 51 -3.01 -21.94 -12.18
CA LYS A 51 -2.15 -22.97 -11.58
C LYS A 51 -1.05 -22.32 -10.74
N ARG A 52 -0.47 -21.23 -11.24
CA ARG A 52 0.55 -20.46 -10.53
C ARG A 52 0.03 -19.86 -9.23
N LEU A 53 -1.16 -19.25 -9.22
CA LEU A 53 -1.78 -18.72 -7.99
C LEU A 53 -2.00 -19.79 -6.92
N ARG A 54 -2.36 -21.02 -7.32
CA ARG A 54 -2.44 -22.17 -6.39
C ARG A 54 -1.07 -22.60 -5.89
N GLU A 55 -0.07 -22.67 -6.78
CA GLU A 55 1.30 -23.06 -6.42
C GLU A 55 1.91 -22.12 -5.38
N ILE A 56 1.64 -20.81 -5.47
CA ILE A 56 2.09 -19.81 -4.49
C ILE A 56 1.14 -19.69 -3.27
N GLY A 57 0.05 -20.45 -3.21
CA GLY A 57 -0.87 -20.48 -2.06
C GLY A 57 -1.84 -19.31 -1.93
N LEU A 58 -1.97 -18.44 -2.94
CA LEU A 58 -2.91 -17.31 -2.89
C LEU A 58 -4.37 -17.74 -2.99
N ILE A 59 -4.63 -18.87 -3.64
CA ILE A 59 -5.96 -19.43 -3.81
C ILE A 59 -5.97 -20.93 -3.53
N SER A 60 -7.07 -21.41 -2.97
CA SER A 60 -7.42 -22.82 -2.84
C SER A 60 -8.47 -23.20 -3.90
N GLU A 61 -9.13 -24.37 -3.78
CA GLU A 61 -10.17 -24.76 -4.74
C GLU A 61 -11.43 -23.88 -4.64
N ASP A 62 -11.75 -23.38 -3.44
CA ASP A 62 -13.01 -22.70 -3.13
C ASP A 62 -12.84 -21.39 -2.34
N ALA A 63 -11.62 -21.00 -1.97
CA ALA A 63 -11.38 -19.80 -1.17
C ALA A 63 -10.09 -19.06 -1.53
N LEU A 64 -10.10 -17.74 -1.32
CA LEU A 64 -8.92 -16.87 -1.34
C LEU A 64 -8.22 -16.92 0.03
N SER A 65 -6.89 -16.99 0.02
CA SER A 65 -6.06 -16.95 1.23
C SER A 65 -5.86 -15.53 1.79
N PHE A 66 -6.38 -14.52 1.09
CA PHE A 66 -6.26 -13.10 1.42
C PHE A 66 -7.65 -12.42 1.35
N PRO A 67 -7.85 -11.26 2.00
CA PRO A 67 -9.10 -10.53 1.90
C PRO A 67 -9.26 -9.87 0.53
N LEU A 68 -10.39 -10.13 -0.13
CA LEU A 68 -10.87 -9.39 -1.29
C LEU A 68 -12.18 -8.71 -0.92
N ILE A 69 -12.15 -7.40 -0.75
CA ILE A 69 -13.32 -6.60 -0.41
C ILE A 69 -14.10 -6.34 -1.69
N LEU A 70 -15.28 -6.92 -1.78
CA LEU A 70 -16.19 -6.73 -2.92
C LEU A 70 -16.70 -5.30 -2.96
N LYS A 71 -17.13 -4.88 -4.16
CA LYS A 71 -17.53 -3.49 -4.40
C LYS A 71 -18.66 -3.05 -3.47
N GLU A 72 -19.64 -3.92 -3.23
CA GLU A 72 -20.79 -3.61 -2.38
C GLU A 72 -20.36 -3.32 -0.93
N ASP A 73 -19.39 -4.09 -0.42
CA ASP A 73 -18.84 -3.92 0.92
C ASP A 73 -17.90 -2.72 1.00
N TYR A 74 -17.09 -2.50 -0.03
CA TYR A 74 -16.24 -1.32 -0.12
C TYR A 74 -17.07 -0.02 -0.16
N GLU A 75 -18.17 -0.01 -0.92
CA GLU A 75 -19.09 1.14 -0.99
C GLU A 75 -19.77 1.45 0.36
N ARG A 76 -19.99 0.44 1.21
CA ARG A 76 -20.53 0.64 2.57
C ARG A 76 -19.59 1.40 3.48
N ILE A 77 -18.28 1.17 3.36
CA ILE A 77 -17.25 1.83 4.19
C ILE A 77 -16.63 3.06 3.51
N ALA A 78 -16.93 3.31 2.25
CA ALA A 78 -16.28 4.36 1.44
C ALA A 78 -16.45 5.77 2.01
N SER A 79 -17.59 6.09 2.64
CA SER A 79 -17.80 7.40 3.26
C SER A 79 -16.89 7.63 4.47
N GLU A 80 -16.70 6.61 5.29
CA GLU A 80 -15.84 6.66 6.47
C GLU A 80 -14.37 6.73 6.06
N ILE A 81 -13.99 5.96 5.04
CA ILE A 81 -12.70 6.11 4.35
C ILE A 81 -12.47 7.56 3.92
N GLY A 82 -13.46 8.20 3.28
CA GLY A 82 -13.37 9.59 2.86
C GLY A 82 -13.14 10.58 4.01
N LEU A 83 -13.78 10.36 5.17
CA LEU A 83 -13.59 11.20 6.35
C LEU A 83 -12.16 11.07 6.89
N MET A 84 -11.67 9.85 7.09
CA MET A 84 -10.30 9.64 7.58
C MET A 84 -9.25 10.13 6.58
N VAL A 85 -9.50 10.03 5.27
CA VAL A 85 -8.56 10.54 4.26
C VAL A 85 -8.29 12.03 4.50
N ASN A 86 -9.31 12.81 4.87
CA ASN A 86 -9.13 14.21 5.24
C ASN A 86 -8.30 14.34 6.52
N GLU A 87 -8.68 13.67 7.60
CA GLU A 87 -7.96 13.74 8.89
C GLU A 87 -6.48 13.33 8.76
N VAL A 88 -6.21 12.21 8.09
CA VAL A 88 -4.85 11.72 7.82
C VAL A 88 -4.09 12.69 6.92
N SER A 89 -4.74 13.29 5.91
CA SER A 89 -4.06 14.30 5.08
C SER A 89 -3.68 15.54 5.89
N GLU A 90 -4.55 16.01 6.78
CA GLU A 90 -4.24 17.14 7.67
C GLU A 90 -3.10 16.78 8.62
N LEU A 91 -3.16 15.59 9.23
CA LEU A 91 -2.10 15.11 10.12
C LEU A 91 -0.75 15.07 9.42
N VAL A 92 -0.68 14.49 8.22
CA VAL A 92 0.58 14.40 7.46
C VAL A 92 1.06 15.79 7.03
N SER A 93 0.17 16.64 6.51
CA SER A 93 0.52 18.00 6.10
C SER A 93 1.11 18.80 7.26
N HIS A 94 0.42 18.85 8.40
CA HIS A 94 0.89 19.55 9.59
C HIS A 94 2.18 18.93 10.15
N GLY A 95 2.24 17.61 10.25
CA GLY A 95 3.39 16.87 10.77
C GLY A 95 4.66 17.12 9.98
N LEU A 96 4.57 17.19 8.64
CA LEU A 96 5.73 17.38 7.77
C LEU A 96 6.09 18.86 7.53
N SER A 97 5.12 19.78 7.66
CA SER A 97 5.33 21.22 7.40
C SER A 97 6.49 21.83 8.21
N GLY A 98 6.73 21.35 9.43
CA GLY A 98 7.82 21.79 10.30
C GLY A 98 9.16 21.08 10.08
N LEU A 99 9.20 20.01 9.29
CA LEU A 99 10.36 19.12 9.15
C LEU A 99 11.10 19.29 7.81
N ALA A 100 10.39 19.71 6.76
CA ALA A 100 10.92 19.70 5.39
C ALA A 100 11.54 21.03 4.93
N GLU A 101 11.83 21.96 5.85
CA GLU A 101 12.48 23.25 5.59
C GLU A 101 11.86 24.09 4.44
N GLY A 102 10.59 23.85 4.09
CA GLY A 102 9.89 24.53 3.00
C GLY A 102 10.21 24.04 1.58
N SER A 103 11.02 22.98 1.40
CA SER A 103 11.24 22.37 0.08
C SER A 103 10.11 21.40 -0.25
N LYS A 104 9.47 21.62 -1.39
CA LYS A 104 8.40 20.75 -1.89
C LYS A 104 8.94 19.37 -2.29
N GLU A 105 10.16 19.29 -2.77
CA GLU A 105 10.87 18.05 -3.07
C GLU A 105 11.08 17.21 -1.79
N ILE A 106 11.58 17.84 -0.72
CA ILE A 106 11.80 17.19 0.57
C ILE A 106 10.49 16.76 1.21
N LEU A 107 9.44 17.61 1.17
CA LEU A 107 8.09 17.24 1.60
C LEU A 107 7.57 16.01 0.86
N SER A 108 7.81 15.94 -0.45
CA SER A 108 7.35 14.81 -1.28
C SER A 108 8.11 13.53 -0.98
N VAL A 109 9.41 13.60 -0.69
CA VAL A 109 10.20 12.44 -0.24
C VAL A 109 9.73 11.98 1.13
N ALA A 110 9.53 12.91 2.06
CA ALA A 110 9.06 12.59 3.41
C ALA A 110 7.67 11.91 3.38
N ALA A 111 6.74 12.45 2.59
CA ALA A 111 5.39 11.91 2.46
C ALA A 111 5.37 10.60 1.64
N LEU A 112 5.87 10.59 0.40
CA LEU A 112 5.67 9.44 -0.48
C LEU A 112 6.65 8.28 -0.25
N GLY A 113 7.73 8.50 0.51
CA GLY A 113 8.78 7.51 0.74
C GLY A 113 8.99 7.18 2.20
N GLU A 114 9.51 8.14 2.96
CA GLU A 114 10.01 7.85 4.31
C GLU A 114 8.88 7.58 5.32
N LEU A 115 7.77 8.32 5.25
CA LEU A 115 6.60 8.03 6.06
C LEU A 115 5.93 6.73 5.64
N ASP A 116 5.91 6.42 4.34
CA ASP A 116 5.37 5.16 3.83
C ASP A 116 6.17 3.95 4.36
N THR A 117 7.50 4.10 4.41
CA THR A 117 8.43 3.11 4.96
C THR A 117 8.24 2.97 6.48
N ALA A 118 8.13 4.08 7.21
CA ALA A 118 7.88 4.06 8.65
C ALA A 118 6.53 3.41 8.98
N LEU A 119 5.50 3.63 8.16
CA LEU A 119 4.21 2.95 8.30
C LEU A 119 4.34 1.44 8.13
N ASP A 120 5.14 0.98 7.16
CA ASP A 120 5.38 -0.45 6.95
C ASP A 120 6.08 -1.06 8.17
N ASP A 121 7.12 -0.42 8.70
CA ASP A 121 7.82 -0.89 9.90
C ASP A 121 6.88 -1.05 11.10
N PHE A 122 5.99 -0.08 11.33
CA PHE A 122 5.00 -0.15 12.41
C PHE A 122 3.93 -1.22 12.17
N LEU A 123 3.37 -1.29 10.97
CA LEU A 123 2.28 -2.20 10.65
C LEU A 123 2.78 -3.66 10.65
N LEU A 124 3.94 -3.93 10.06
CA LEU A 124 4.54 -5.27 10.04
C LEU A 124 4.91 -5.77 11.44
N GLY A 125 5.11 -4.86 12.41
CA GLY A 125 5.23 -5.22 13.83
C GLY A 125 3.91 -5.59 14.52
N ARG A 126 2.75 -5.35 13.88
CA ARG A 126 1.40 -5.52 14.46
C ARG A 126 0.53 -6.53 13.73
N VAL A 127 0.80 -6.82 12.46
CA VAL A 127 0.02 -7.74 11.63
C VAL A 127 0.87 -8.92 11.16
N ASN A 128 0.25 -10.09 10.97
CA ASN A 128 0.93 -11.23 10.38
C ASN A 128 0.84 -11.19 8.84
N ALA A 129 1.94 -11.58 8.18
CA ALA A 129 2.00 -11.78 6.73
C ALA A 129 1.77 -13.26 6.36
N MET A 130 1.32 -13.51 5.13
CA MET A 130 1.26 -14.86 4.56
C MET A 130 2.66 -15.36 4.26
N LYS A 131 2.95 -16.57 4.71
CA LYS A 131 4.21 -17.25 4.34
C LYS A 131 4.11 -17.81 2.93
N LEU A 132 5.09 -17.46 2.12
CA LEU A 132 5.36 -18.03 0.79
C LEU A 132 6.65 -18.85 0.85
N ASP A 133 6.97 -19.59 -0.21
CA ASP A 133 8.12 -20.49 -0.25
C ASP A 133 9.47 -19.79 -0.01
N SER A 134 9.60 -18.52 -0.40
CA SER A 134 10.85 -17.74 -0.39
C SER A 134 10.73 -16.38 0.31
N GLY A 135 9.63 -16.14 1.02
CA GLY A 135 9.37 -14.87 1.68
C GLY A 135 8.02 -14.81 2.36
N GLU A 136 7.60 -13.60 2.74
CA GLU A 136 6.30 -13.32 3.32
C GLU A 136 5.62 -12.19 2.57
N ALA A 137 4.30 -12.23 2.45
CA ALA A 137 3.56 -11.17 1.78
C ALA A 137 2.21 -10.89 2.40
N ILE A 138 1.80 -9.63 2.27
CA ILE A 138 0.47 -9.15 2.57
C ILE A 138 -0.22 -8.85 1.25
N PHE A 139 -1.43 -9.38 1.08
CA PHE A 139 -2.29 -9.08 -0.06
C PHE A 139 -3.62 -8.60 0.48
N CYS A 140 -4.11 -7.47 0.00
CA CYS A 140 -5.47 -7.02 0.27
C CYS A 140 -6.05 -6.43 -1.02
N GLY A 141 -7.15 -7.01 -1.50
CA GLY A 141 -7.83 -6.57 -2.71
C GLY A 141 -9.05 -5.71 -2.39
N PHE A 142 -9.29 -4.67 -3.17
CA PHE A 142 -10.48 -3.83 -3.11
C PHE A 142 -11.10 -3.68 -4.50
N GLU A 143 -12.30 -4.25 -4.71
CA GLU A 143 -13.04 -4.08 -5.96
C GLU A 143 -13.63 -2.67 -6.05
N GLY A 144 -13.35 -1.96 -7.14
CA GLY A 144 -13.91 -0.63 -7.38
C GLY A 144 -13.18 0.50 -6.65
N ALA A 145 -12.09 0.20 -5.93
CA ALA A 145 -11.17 1.22 -5.45
C ALA A 145 -10.42 1.89 -6.62
N ILE A 146 -9.87 3.07 -6.37
CA ILE A 146 -9.01 3.78 -7.32
C ILE A 146 -7.59 3.22 -7.16
N PRO A 147 -6.90 2.85 -8.25
CA PRO A 147 -5.54 2.30 -8.18
C PRO A 147 -4.57 3.19 -7.42
N MET A 148 -3.59 2.56 -6.76
CA MET A 148 -2.44 3.29 -6.22
C MET A 148 -1.73 4.03 -7.34
N ALA A 149 -1.45 5.29 -7.10
CA ALA A 149 -0.86 6.17 -8.10
C ALA A 149 0.63 6.40 -7.88
N TYR A 150 1.28 5.57 -7.07
CA TYR A 150 2.73 5.56 -6.97
C TYR A 150 3.27 4.18 -6.61
N ARG A 151 4.55 3.97 -6.93
CA ARG A 151 5.34 2.80 -6.57
C ARG A 151 6.72 3.23 -6.11
N SER A 152 7.29 2.51 -5.15
CA SER A 152 8.60 2.81 -4.59
C SER A 152 9.48 1.56 -4.53
N TRP A 153 10.79 1.77 -4.64
CA TRP A 153 11.80 0.74 -4.40
C TRP A 153 13.13 1.39 -3.99
N CYS A 154 13.97 0.65 -3.27
CA CYS A 154 15.30 1.12 -2.88
C CYS A 154 16.37 0.10 -3.28
N ASP A 155 17.49 0.61 -3.79
CA ASP A 155 18.67 -0.17 -4.11
C ASP A 155 19.78 0.14 -3.09
N GLU A 156 20.38 -0.90 -2.52
CA GLU A 156 21.58 -0.75 -1.69
C GLU A 156 22.78 -0.33 -2.56
N LYS A 157 23.58 0.61 -2.05
CA LYS A 157 24.83 1.13 -2.64
C LYS A 157 25.89 1.27 -1.53
N GLU A 158 27.16 1.40 -1.93
CA GLU A 158 28.28 1.55 -0.97
C GLU A 158 28.11 2.74 -0.01
N GLU A 159 27.44 3.82 -0.43
CA GLU A 159 27.26 5.06 0.34
C GLU A 159 25.91 5.14 1.08
N GLY A 160 25.07 4.10 1.01
CA GLY A 160 23.72 4.05 1.60
C GLY A 160 22.67 3.48 0.64
N PHE A 161 21.41 3.90 0.77
CA PHE A 161 20.33 3.48 -0.14
C PHE A 161 20.00 4.56 -1.17
N VAL A 162 19.74 4.12 -2.40
CA VAL A 162 19.13 4.96 -3.44
C VAL A 162 17.69 4.51 -3.63
N CYS A 163 16.78 5.34 -3.17
CA CYS A 163 15.35 5.12 -3.26
C CYS A 163 14.76 5.86 -4.45
N THR A 164 13.83 5.21 -5.13
CA THR A 164 13.10 5.76 -6.27
C THR A 164 11.61 5.60 -6.03
N ILE A 165 10.87 6.69 -6.22
CA ILE A 165 9.42 6.73 -6.17
C ILE A 165 8.94 7.24 -7.52
N GLU A 166 8.12 6.47 -8.21
CA GLU A 166 7.40 6.93 -9.38
C GLU A 166 5.97 7.21 -9.00
N VAL A 167 5.54 8.45 -9.21
CA VAL A 167 4.20 8.91 -8.85
C VAL A 167 3.49 9.54 -10.04
N GLY A 168 2.23 9.13 -10.25
CA GLY A 168 1.39 9.55 -11.36
C GLY A 168 1.88 9.01 -12.72
N GLU A 169 1.88 9.89 -13.71
CA GLU A 169 2.45 9.64 -15.04
C GLU A 169 3.77 10.42 -15.18
N PRO A 170 4.90 9.91 -14.65
CA PRO A 170 6.15 10.66 -14.52
C PRO A 170 6.64 11.27 -15.84
N ARG A 171 6.87 12.59 -15.82
CA ARG A 171 7.39 13.35 -16.98
C ARG A 171 8.77 13.93 -16.76
N SER A 172 9.22 13.95 -15.52
CA SER A 172 10.52 14.49 -15.12
C SER A 172 11.08 13.69 -13.94
N VAL A 173 12.38 13.82 -13.72
CA VAL A 173 13.09 13.22 -12.59
C VAL A 173 13.53 14.35 -11.67
N VAL A 174 13.23 14.21 -10.38
CA VAL A 174 13.67 15.11 -9.31
C VAL A 174 14.63 14.34 -8.44
N CYS A 175 15.86 14.85 -8.30
CA CYS A 175 16.88 14.22 -7.48
C CYS A 175 17.10 15.00 -6.20
N THR A 176 17.15 14.31 -5.05
CA THR A 176 17.49 14.93 -3.77
C THR A 176 18.29 13.95 -2.89
N SER A 177 18.65 14.35 -1.67
CA SER A 177 19.26 13.45 -0.68
C SER A 177 18.83 13.83 0.71
N ILE A 178 18.68 12.82 1.57
CA ILE A 178 18.43 12.99 3.00
C ILE A 178 19.57 12.34 3.79
N ASP A 179 19.81 12.83 5.00
CA ASP A 179 20.77 12.24 5.93
C ASP A 179 20.02 11.32 6.91
N ALA A 180 20.66 10.25 7.38
CA ALA A 180 20.06 9.34 8.38
C ALA A 180 19.77 10.03 9.73
N ASN A 181 20.39 11.18 10.02
CA ASN A 181 20.06 12.01 11.18
C ASN A 181 18.92 13.02 10.93
N SER A 182 18.38 13.06 9.70
CA SER A 182 17.27 13.94 9.34
C SER A 182 16.00 13.55 10.12
N PRO A 183 15.20 14.51 10.60
CA PRO A 183 13.91 14.22 11.22
C PRO A 183 12.88 13.65 10.23
N ILE A 184 13.18 13.67 8.93
CA ILE A 184 12.33 13.02 7.92
C ILE A 184 12.81 11.63 7.51
N TYR A 185 13.91 11.13 8.07
CA TYR A 185 14.34 9.75 7.83
C TYR A 185 13.35 8.77 8.48
N ALA A 186 12.99 7.68 7.81
CA ALA A 186 12.04 6.69 8.28
C ALA A 186 12.41 6.14 9.67
N GLY A 187 13.70 5.94 9.94
CA GLY A 187 14.21 5.49 11.23
C GLY A 187 14.29 6.56 12.33
N SER A 188 13.86 7.80 12.06
CA SER A 188 13.85 8.88 13.04
C SER A 188 12.65 8.78 13.98
N LYS A 189 12.78 9.36 15.19
CA LYS A 189 11.67 9.43 16.15
C LYS A 189 10.48 10.21 15.59
N GLN A 190 10.74 11.31 14.89
CA GLN A 190 9.69 12.19 14.37
C GLN A 190 8.84 11.47 13.32
N MET A 191 9.47 10.70 12.44
CA MET A 191 8.74 9.91 11.46
C MET A 191 7.98 8.76 12.11
N ALA A 192 8.57 8.12 13.14
CA ALA A 192 7.90 7.10 13.93
C ALA A 192 6.66 7.63 14.65
N ASP A 193 6.77 8.79 15.33
CA ASP A 193 5.65 9.44 16.02
C ASP A 193 4.54 9.82 15.02
N LEU A 194 4.89 10.26 13.80
CA LEU A 194 3.91 10.59 12.75
C LEU A 194 3.23 9.33 12.20
N ALA A 195 3.98 8.26 11.94
CA ALA A 195 3.44 6.97 11.50
C ALA A 195 2.49 6.39 12.56
N GLU A 196 2.86 6.46 13.84
CA GLU A 196 1.99 6.06 14.95
C GLU A 196 0.69 6.88 14.97
N GLY A 197 0.76 8.20 14.78
CA GLY A 197 -0.44 9.04 14.70
C GLY A 197 -1.39 8.64 13.56
N VAL A 198 -0.86 8.32 12.37
CA VAL A 198 -1.68 7.81 11.25
C VAL A 198 -2.34 6.48 11.64
N ILE A 199 -1.59 5.60 12.28
CA ILE A 199 -2.06 4.28 12.73
C ILE A 199 -3.14 4.40 13.81
N GLU A 200 -3.01 5.33 14.74
CA GLU A 200 -4.01 5.62 15.78
C GLU A 200 -5.34 6.07 15.18
N TRP A 201 -5.31 6.78 14.06
CA TRP A 201 -6.51 7.15 13.31
C TRP A 201 -7.10 5.97 12.52
N CYS A 202 -6.26 5.20 11.82
CA CYS A 202 -6.75 4.19 10.88
C CYS A 202 -7.14 2.87 11.55
N LEU A 203 -6.34 2.35 12.48
CA LEU A 203 -6.54 0.99 12.99
C LEU A 203 -7.84 0.77 13.77
N PRO A 204 -8.32 1.69 14.63
CA PRO A 204 -9.58 1.48 15.33
C PRO A 204 -10.75 1.26 14.37
N GLU A 205 -10.87 2.11 13.36
CA GLU A 205 -11.93 2.03 12.35
C GLU A 205 -11.76 0.80 11.44
N ALA A 206 -10.52 0.50 11.02
CA ALA A 206 -10.23 -0.71 10.26
C ALA A 206 -10.58 -1.99 11.03
N ASN A 207 -10.42 -2.00 12.36
CA ASN A 207 -10.86 -3.13 13.19
C ASN A 207 -12.38 -3.28 13.18
N VAL A 208 -13.12 -2.17 13.28
CA VAL A 208 -14.59 -2.18 13.20
C VAL A 208 -15.06 -2.74 11.87
N TRP A 209 -14.51 -2.26 10.74
CA TRP A 209 -14.90 -2.82 9.44
C TRP A 209 -14.49 -4.27 9.28
N ALA A 210 -13.33 -4.67 9.82
CA ALA A 210 -12.93 -6.07 9.77
C ALA A 210 -13.93 -6.98 10.50
N ASP A 211 -14.48 -6.52 11.63
CA ASP A 211 -15.54 -7.19 12.36
C ASP A 211 -16.85 -7.23 11.55
N ASP A 212 -17.25 -6.10 10.95
CA ASP A 212 -18.46 -6.00 10.11
C ASP A 212 -18.39 -6.86 8.83
N LEU A 213 -17.16 -7.15 8.36
CA LEU A 213 -16.86 -7.98 7.20
C LEU A 213 -16.57 -9.44 7.57
N ASP A 214 -16.75 -9.83 8.85
CA ASP A 214 -16.47 -11.17 9.38
C ASP A 214 -15.03 -11.65 9.09
N LEU A 215 -14.06 -10.73 9.02
CA LEU A 215 -12.66 -11.05 8.77
C LEU A 215 -11.94 -11.49 10.05
N THR A 216 -11.31 -12.65 10.00
CA THR A 216 -10.61 -13.26 11.14
C THR A 216 -9.21 -13.74 10.77
N GLY A 217 -8.36 -13.89 11.79
CA GLY A 217 -7.00 -14.39 11.66
C GLY A 217 -6.19 -13.61 10.62
N LEU A 218 -5.48 -14.33 9.75
CA LEU A 218 -4.60 -13.73 8.76
C LEU A 218 -5.34 -12.79 7.78
N ARG A 219 -6.60 -13.09 7.44
CA ARG A 219 -7.40 -12.21 6.57
C ARG A 219 -7.70 -10.87 7.24
N ARG A 220 -7.92 -10.87 8.56
CA ARG A 220 -8.07 -9.63 9.35
C ARG A 220 -6.78 -8.81 9.28
N ASP A 221 -5.66 -9.43 9.63
CA ASP A 221 -4.35 -8.79 9.68
C ASP A 221 -3.97 -8.10 8.35
N MET A 222 -4.16 -8.80 7.23
CA MET A 222 -3.93 -8.24 5.90
C MET A 222 -4.89 -7.12 5.55
N PHE A 223 -6.15 -7.19 6.00
CA PHE A 223 -7.11 -6.12 5.78
C PHE A 223 -6.77 -4.87 6.59
N LEU A 224 -6.30 -5.00 7.83
CA LEU A 224 -5.84 -3.87 8.63
C LEU A 224 -4.68 -3.13 7.96
N TYR A 225 -3.72 -3.88 7.42
CA TYR A 225 -2.64 -3.32 6.61
C TYR A 225 -3.18 -2.65 5.34
N GLY A 226 -3.98 -3.38 4.56
CA GLY A 226 -4.50 -2.93 3.26
C GLY A 226 -5.35 -1.67 3.36
N SER A 227 -6.26 -1.62 4.34
CA SER A 227 -7.12 -0.46 4.58
C SER A 227 -6.31 0.77 5.02
N THR A 228 -5.35 0.60 5.94
CA THR A 228 -4.47 1.70 6.38
C THR A 228 -3.68 2.28 5.21
N LYS A 229 -3.03 1.43 4.40
CA LYS A 229 -2.29 1.89 3.22
C LYS A 229 -3.23 2.50 2.17
N LEU A 230 -4.44 1.98 1.99
CA LEU A 230 -5.43 2.56 1.08
C LEU A 230 -5.82 3.99 1.49
N ILE A 231 -6.07 4.23 2.78
CA ILE A 231 -6.37 5.55 3.33
C ILE A 231 -5.17 6.47 3.12
N TYR A 232 -3.98 6.01 3.50
CA TYR A 232 -2.73 6.75 3.33
C TYR A 232 -2.52 7.21 1.89
N ASN A 233 -2.67 6.30 0.93
CA ASN A 233 -2.54 6.57 -0.49
C ASN A 233 -3.53 7.63 -0.98
N LYS A 234 -4.80 7.52 -0.55
CA LYS A 234 -5.84 8.51 -0.87
C LYS A 234 -5.52 9.88 -0.24
N SER A 235 -4.96 9.91 0.96
CA SER A 235 -4.49 11.15 1.59
C SER A 235 -3.37 11.80 0.79
N MET A 236 -2.42 11.03 0.23
CA MET A 236 -1.37 11.59 -0.63
C MET A 236 -1.94 12.20 -1.92
N VAL A 237 -2.95 11.57 -2.51
CA VAL A 237 -3.66 12.14 -3.67
C VAL A 237 -4.33 13.47 -3.29
N LEU A 238 -4.94 13.57 -2.11
CA LEU A 238 -5.54 14.81 -1.62
C LEU A 238 -4.50 15.91 -1.38
N LEU A 239 -3.33 15.58 -0.79
CA LEU A 239 -2.21 16.54 -0.65
C LEU A 239 -1.72 17.04 -2.01
N LYS A 240 -1.71 16.16 -3.01
CA LYS A 240 -1.43 16.54 -4.40
C LYS A 240 -2.48 17.50 -4.96
N GLU A 241 -3.76 17.24 -4.76
CA GLU A 241 -4.85 18.12 -5.23
C GLU A 241 -4.76 19.52 -4.61
N ARG A 242 -4.26 19.62 -3.38
CA ARG A 242 -3.96 20.87 -2.68
C ARG A 242 -2.65 21.54 -3.12
N GLY A 243 -1.85 20.85 -3.94
CA GLY A 243 -0.58 21.36 -4.43
C GLY A 243 0.55 21.34 -3.39
N GLU A 244 0.44 20.52 -2.35
CA GLU A 244 1.40 20.46 -1.24
C GLU A 244 2.60 19.56 -1.55
N ILE A 245 2.38 18.46 -2.28
CA ILE A 245 3.43 17.54 -2.74
C ILE A 245 3.56 17.53 -4.27
N LEU A 246 4.67 16.98 -4.78
CA LEU A 246 4.92 16.77 -6.19
C LEU A 246 4.17 15.55 -6.72
N TRP A 247 3.85 15.57 -8.01
CA TRP A 247 3.13 14.52 -8.72
C TRP A 247 3.53 14.48 -10.18
N ASP A 248 3.28 13.36 -10.87
CA ASP A 248 3.73 13.12 -12.25
C ASP A 248 5.26 13.30 -12.39
N VAL A 249 6.00 12.79 -11.40
CA VAL A 249 7.46 12.85 -11.32
C VAL A 249 8.04 11.52 -10.84
N THR A 250 9.29 11.28 -11.20
CA THR A 250 10.14 10.28 -10.54
C THR A 250 10.96 11.01 -9.48
N LEU A 251 10.69 10.76 -8.20
CA LEU A 251 11.53 11.22 -7.10
C LEU A 251 12.65 10.20 -6.91
N ARG A 252 13.90 10.61 -7.06
CA ARG A 252 15.07 9.78 -6.78
C ARG A 252 15.86 10.41 -5.66
N TYR A 253 16.01 9.72 -4.54
CA TYR A 253 16.72 10.27 -3.39
C TYR A 253 17.68 9.27 -2.78
N MET A 254 18.77 9.80 -2.25
CA MET A 254 19.80 9.02 -1.56
C MET A 254 19.71 9.26 -0.07
N ILE A 255 19.70 8.17 0.71
CA ILE A 255 19.83 8.21 2.16
C ILE A 255 21.31 8.05 2.49
N LYS A 256 21.90 9.09 3.08
CA LYS A 256 23.33 9.13 3.43
C LYS A 256 23.55 8.81 4.91
N GLY A 257 24.71 8.25 5.23
CA GLY A 257 25.16 8.10 6.62
C GLY A 257 24.55 6.94 7.38
N LEU A 258 24.19 5.86 6.66
CA LEU A 258 23.76 4.58 7.21
C LEU A 258 24.95 3.67 7.55
#